data_AF-A0A851HME1-F1
#
_entry.id   AF-A0A851HME1-F1
#
_cell.length_a   1.000
_cell.length_b   1.000
_cell.length_c   1.000
_cell.angle_alpha   90.00
_cell.angle_beta   90.00
_cell.angle_gamma   90.00
#
_symmetry.space_group_name_H-M   'P 1'
#
loop_
_entity.id
_entity.type
_entity.pdbx_description
1 polymer ?
#
loop_
_entity_poly.entity_id
_entity_poly.type
_entity_poly.pdbx_seq_one_letter_code
_entity_poly.pdbx_strand_id
1 'polypeptide(L)'
;MDFGSLADWVGAIGGFLAAFAAVVAWRVNRRMLTVEQQRDEQQEARQRYENYIEKREQAGLVFSLGAKLPERDNDESWAIYLFNGSAKPVYNVRVESRRLDDSRANYPLEIGALPPGRWVVPSHPKFHWSSLVDLSLTPEPVNFLVKGKARGMITSMTFKDAAGEQWHLDSGTTISE
;
A
#
# COMPACT_ATOMS: atom_id res chain seq x y z
N MET A 1 78.75 -27.28 16.09
CA MET A 1 77.44 -26.99 15.49
C MET A 1 76.42 -27.62 16.42
N ASP A 2 75.91 -26.84 17.38
CA ASP A 2 74.86 -27.31 18.29
C ASP A 2 73.55 -27.36 17.51
N PHE A 3 73.11 -28.59 17.23
CA PHE A 3 71.76 -28.82 16.72
C PHE A 3 70.79 -28.38 17.82
N GLY A 4 70.08 -27.28 17.58
CA GLY A 4 69.12 -26.72 18.53
C GLY A 4 68.20 -27.77 19.13
N SER A 5 67.89 -27.58 20.41
CA SER A 5 67.04 -28.45 21.24
C SER A 5 65.81 -28.91 20.48
N LEU A 6 65.49 -30.21 20.55
CA LEU A 6 64.26 -30.81 20.00
C LEU A 6 62.99 -30.01 20.35
N ALA A 7 62.99 -29.30 21.48
CA ALA A 7 61.92 -28.41 21.90
C ALA A 7 61.76 -27.16 21.01
N ASP A 8 62.85 -26.56 20.51
CA ASP A 8 62.80 -25.38 19.62
C ASP A 8 62.23 -25.73 18.24
N TRP A 9 62.56 -26.93 17.74
CA TRP A 9 62.01 -27.44 16.48
C TRP A 9 60.51 -27.75 16.59
N VAL A 10 60.07 -28.33 17.71
CA VAL A 10 58.65 -28.62 17.97
C VAL A 10 57.84 -27.32 18.15
N GLY A 11 58.41 -26.31 18.84
CA GLY A 11 57.79 -24.99 18.98
C GLY A 11 57.63 -24.26 17.65
N ALA A 12 58.67 -24.28 16.80
CA ALA A 12 58.63 -23.67 15.48
C ALA A 12 57.57 -24.32 14.56
N ILE A 13 57.53 -25.67 14.51
CA ILE A 13 56.52 -26.41 13.72
C ILE A 13 55.11 -26.14 14.24
N GLY A 14 54.91 -26.10 15.56
CA GLY A 14 53.63 -25.75 16.18
C GLY A 14 53.16 -24.34 15.81
N GLY A 15 54.07 -23.36 15.82
CA GLY A 15 53.79 -21.98 15.42
C GLY A 15 53.41 -21.85 13.94
N PHE A 16 54.10 -22.56 13.05
CA PHE A 16 53.76 -22.61 11.62
C PHE A 16 52.39 -23.24 11.38
N LEU A 17 52.08 -24.34 12.05
CA LEU A 17 50.76 -24.99 11.96
C LEU A 17 49.65 -24.10 12.49
N ALA A 18 49.88 -23.40 13.61
CA ALA A 18 48.92 -22.45 14.16
C ALA A 18 48.66 -21.26 13.21
N ALA A 19 49.71 -20.71 12.61
CA ALA A 19 49.59 -19.63 11.61
C ALA A 19 48.82 -20.11 10.37
N PHE A 20 49.11 -21.31 9.89
CA PHE A 20 48.39 -21.91 8.77
C PHE A 20 46.90 -22.12 9.10
N ALA A 21 46.60 -22.67 10.27
CA ALA A 21 45.23 -22.85 10.76
C ALA A 21 44.49 -21.51 10.89
N ALA A 22 45.14 -20.45 11.39
CA ALA A 22 44.57 -19.11 11.50
C ALA A 22 44.24 -18.51 10.12
N VAL A 23 45.10 -18.69 9.12
CA VAL A 23 44.85 -18.23 7.74
C VAL A 23 43.67 -18.98 7.11
N VAL A 24 43.59 -20.29 7.32
CA VAL A 24 42.46 -21.11 6.84
C VAL A 24 41.16 -20.69 7.54
N ALA A 25 41.19 -20.52 8.87
CA ALA A 25 40.04 -20.07 9.65
C ALA A 25 39.55 -18.69 9.20
N TRP A 26 40.45 -17.74 8.97
CA TRP A 26 40.09 -16.41 8.44
C TRP A 26 39.44 -16.49 7.06
N ARG A 27 39.95 -17.35 6.17
CA ARG A 27 39.39 -17.54 4.82
C ARG A 27 38.00 -18.17 4.86
N VAL A 28 37.78 -19.13 5.74
CA VAL A 28 36.46 -19.76 5.96
C VAL A 28 35.50 -18.75 6.57
N ASN A 29 35.93 -17.98 7.58
CA ASN A 29 35.11 -16.97 8.24
C ASN A 29 34.64 -15.89 7.26
N ARG A 30 35.51 -15.41 6.36
CA ARG A 30 35.11 -14.47 5.29
C ARG A 30 34.04 -15.03 4.36
N ARG A 31 34.10 -16.32 4.00
CA ARG A 31 33.09 -16.97 3.15
C ARG A 31 31.77 -17.16 3.89
N MET A 32 31.83 -17.50 5.17
CA MET A 32 30.65 -17.66 6.01
C MET A 32 29.91 -16.33 6.18
N LEU A 33 30.64 -15.25 6.47
CA LEU A 33 30.11 -13.88 6.55
C LEU A 33 29.36 -13.46 5.27
N THR A 34 29.93 -13.74 4.09
CA THR A 34 29.24 -13.40 2.83
C THR A 34 27.96 -14.20 2.60
N VAL A 35 27.90 -15.44 3.08
CA VAL A 35 26.70 -16.29 2.96
C VAL A 35 25.63 -15.87 3.96
N GLU A 36 26.03 -15.48 5.18
CA GLU A 36 25.12 -14.93 6.19
C GLU A 36 24.52 -13.60 5.72
N GLN A 37 25.34 -12.69 5.20
CA GLN A 37 24.86 -11.44 4.60
C GLN A 37 23.85 -11.67 3.49
N GLN A 38 24.12 -12.62 2.58
CA GLN A 38 23.17 -12.97 1.51
C GLN A 38 21.86 -13.56 2.05
N ARG A 39 21.92 -14.33 3.14
CA ARG A 39 20.72 -14.90 3.78
C ARG A 39 19.90 -13.82 4.47
N ASP A 40 20.56 -12.89 5.16
CA ASP A 40 19.91 -11.79 5.86
C ASP A 40 19.22 -10.85 4.85
N GLU A 41 19.90 -10.50 3.76
CA GLU A 41 19.32 -9.70 2.66
C GLU A 41 18.10 -10.39 2.03
N GLN A 42 18.15 -11.71 1.82
CA GLN A 42 17.02 -12.46 1.28
C GLN A 42 15.85 -12.50 2.26
N GLN A 43 16.10 -12.64 3.56
CA GLN A 43 15.06 -12.62 4.58
C GLN A 43 14.42 -11.23 4.68
N GLU A 44 15.21 -10.17 4.68
CA GLU A 44 14.69 -8.79 4.66
C GLU A 44 13.87 -8.52 3.40
N ALA A 45 14.36 -8.92 2.22
CA ALA A 45 13.62 -8.74 0.97
C ALA A 45 12.28 -9.47 1.00
N ARG A 46 12.24 -10.69 1.55
CA ARG A 46 11.02 -11.47 1.70
C ARG A 46 10.04 -10.81 2.66
N GLN A 47 10.50 -10.37 3.83
CA GLN A 47 9.66 -9.65 4.79
C GLN A 47 9.11 -8.35 4.23
N ARG A 48 9.93 -7.59 3.48
CA ARG A 48 9.46 -6.37 2.79
C ARG A 48 8.40 -6.70 1.75
N TYR A 49 8.58 -7.78 1.00
CA TYR A 49 7.61 -8.23 0.01
C TYR A 49 6.29 -8.66 0.68
N GLU A 50 6.36 -9.46 1.74
CA GLU A 50 5.18 -9.89 2.51
C GLU A 50 4.42 -8.67 3.07
N ASN A 51 5.13 -7.73 3.71
CA ASN A 51 4.54 -6.49 4.20
C ASN A 51 3.90 -5.65 3.07
N TYR A 52 4.53 -5.59 1.90
CA TYR A 52 3.98 -4.87 0.75
C TYR A 52 2.67 -5.50 0.25
N ILE A 53 2.61 -6.83 0.19
CA ILE A 53 1.40 -7.55 -0.21
C ILE A 53 0.27 -7.29 0.79
N GLU A 54 0.53 -7.41 2.10
CA GLU A 54 -0.50 -7.15 3.12
C GLU A 54 -1.06 -5.72 3.03
N LYS A 55 -0.20 -4.73 2.82
CA LYS A 55 -0.62 -3.34 2.66
C LYS A 55 -1.44 -3.13 1.39
N ARG A 56 -1.01 -3.73 0.27
CA ARG A 56 -1.75 -3.67 -1.00
C ARG A 56 -3.14 -4.32 -0.87
N GLU A 57 -3.24 -5.43 -0.15
CA GLU A 57 -4.52 -6.06 0.16
C GLU A 57 -5.43 -5.14 0.96
N GLN A 58 -4.91 -4.47 2.00
CA GLN A 58 -5.70 -3.49 2.76
C GLN A 58 -6.14 -2.30 1.91
N ALA A 59 -5.27 -1.78 1.05
CA ALA A 59 -5.61 -0.71 0.11
C ALA A 59 -6.68 -1.17 -0.90
N GLY A 60 -6.68 -2.44 -1.28
CA GLY A 60 -7.66 -3.05 -2.19
C GLY A 60 -9.07 -3.16 -1.59
N LEU A 61 -9.19 -3.02 -0.27
CA LEU A 61 -10.50 -2.96 0.42
C LEU A 61 -11.15 -1.58 0.34
N VAL A 62 -10.46 -0.59 -0.21
CA VAL A 62 -10.97 0.78 -0.39
C VAL A 62 -11.31 0.98 -1.85
N PHE A 63 -12.51 1.48 -2.15
CA PHE A 63 -12.88 1.83 -3.52
C PHE A 63 -13.91 2.95 -3.57
N SER A 64 -14.00 3.57 -4.73
CA SER A 64 -14.99 4.60 -5.04
C SER A 64 -15.74 4.27 -6.33
N LEU A 65 -17.04 4.60 -6.34
CA LEU A 65 -17.90 4.40 -7.51
C LEU A 65 -18.79 5.63 -7.73
N GLY A 66 -19.18 5.84 -8.99
CA GLY A 66 -20.29 6.73 -9.30
C GLY A 66 -21.60 6.11 -8.85
N ALA A 67 -22.47 6.92 -8.24
CA ALA A 67 -23.75 6.50 -7.73
C ALA A 67 -24.86 7.48 -8.12
N LYS A 68 -26.10 6.97 -8.15
CA LYS A 68 -27.31 7.77 -8.26
C LYS A 68 -28.21 7.55 -7.05
N LEU A 69 -28.65 8.65 -6.43
CA LEU A 69 -29.64 8.72 -5.37
C LEU A 69 -30.99 9.02 -6.01
N PRO A 70 -31.90 8.01 -6.13
CA PRO A 70 -33.14 8.14 -6.89
C PRO A 70 -34.20 8.99 -6.19
N GLU A 71 -34.09 9.17 -4.87
CA GLU A 71 -35.03 9.96 -4.06
C GLU A 71 -34.71 11.46 -4.06
N ARG A 72 -33.58 11.86 -4.68
CA ARG A 72 -33.15 13.25 -4.77
C ARG A 72 -33.41 13.83 -6.16
N ASP A 73 -33.70 15.13 -6.19
CA ASP A 73 -33.94 15.86 -7.44
C ASP A 73 -32.67 16.03 -8.27
N ASN A 74 -32.87 16.12 -9.60
CA ASN A 74 -31.88 16.22 -10.69
C ASN A 74 -30.41 16.44 -10.29
N ASP A 75 -30.07 17.63 -9.78
CA ASP A 75 -28.68 18.05 -9.57
C ASP A 75 -28.04 17.46 -8.31
N GLU A 76 -28.82 16.93 -7.37
CA GLU A 76 -28.35 16.21 -6.17
C GLU A 76 -28.54 14.69 -6.29
N SER A 77 -29.11 14.24 -7.40
CA SER A 77 -29.32 12.81 -7.67
C SER A 77 -28.01 12.08 -7.98
N TRP A 78 -26.92 12.77 -8.33
CA TRP A 78 -25.62 12.15 -8.55
C TRP A 78 -24.79 12.15 -7.28
N ALA A 79 -23.99 11.11 -7.09
CA ALA A 79 -23.17 10.99 -5.90
C ALA A 79 -21.89 10.19 -6.17
N ILE A 80 -20.92 10.37 -5.29
CA ILE A 80 -19.76 9.48 -5.19
C ILE A 80 -20.00 8.54 -4.02
N TYR A 81 -20.01 7.25 -4.31
CA TYR A 81 -19.99 6.21 -3.29
C TYR A 81 -18.55 5.91 -2.89
N LEU A 82 -18.33 5.77 -1.59
CA LEU A 82 -17.05 5.42 -0.99
C LEU A 82 -17.23 4.21 -0.09
N PHE A 83 -16.35 3.24 -0.29
CA PHE A 83 -16.26 2.08 0.58
C PHE A 83 -14.89 2.00 1.18
N ASN A 84 -14.85 1.81 2.50
CA ASN A 84 -13.64 1.43 3.21
C ASN A 84 -13.91 0.12 3.94
N GLY A 85 -13.45 -1.00 3.37
CA GLY A 85 -13.52 -2.32 3.98
C GLY A 85 -12.36 -2.62 4.95
N SER A 86 -11.40 -1.71 5.12
CA SER A 86 -10.31 -1.87 6.09
C SER A 86 -10.84 -1.74 7.52
N ALA A 87 -10.14 -2.37 8.48
CA ALA A 87 -10.40 -2.17 9.90
C ALA A 87 -9.97 -0.77 10.40
N LYS A 88 -9.20 -0.02 9.60
CA LYS A 88 -8.66 1.30 9.96
C LYS A 88 -9.18 2.39 9.03
N PRO A 89 -9.29 3.64 9.50
CA PRO A 89 -9.59 4.77 8.64
C PRO A 89 -8.47 5.01 7.61
N VAL A 90 -8.84 5.56 6.47
CA VAL A 90 -7.91 6.14 5.49
C VAL A 90 -8.04 7.65 5.48
N TYR A 91 -6.99 8.34 5.08
CA TYR A 91 -6.85 9.79 5.22
C TYR A 91 -6.58 10.46 3.88
N ASN A 92 -6.83 11.78 3.81
CA ASN A 92 -6.57 12.60 2.64
C ASN A 92 -7.12 11.97 1.35
N VAL A 93 -8.36 11.49 1.42
CA VAL A 93 -9.02 10.88 0.28
C VAL A 93 -9.34 11.98 -0.72
N ARG A 94 -8.87 11.82 -1.94
CA ARG A 94 -9.20 12.69 -3.06
C ARG A 94 -9.73 11.85 -4.21
N VAL A 95 -10.92 12.18 -4.69
CA VAL A 95 -11.59 11.48 -5.78
C VAL A 95 -11.77 12.45 -6.93
N GLU A 96 -11.18 12.10 -8.06
CA GLU A 96 -11.38 12.80 -9.32
C GLU A 96 -12.52 12.10 -10.08
N SER A 97 -13.45 12.90 -10.59
CA SER A 97 -14.59 12.38 -11.33
C SER A 97 -14.94 13.27 -12.51
N ARG A 98 -15.71 12.74 -13.45
CA ARG A 98 -16.22 13.44 -14.62
C ARG A 98 -17.71 13.20 -14.79
N ARG A 99 -18.36 14.07 -15.56
CA ARG A 99 -19.75 13.87 -15.95
C ARG A 99 -19.91 12.63 -16.82
N LEU A 100 -21.10 12.03 -16.78
CA LEU A 100 -21.42 10.81 -17.54
C LEU A 100 -21.38 11.00 -19.07
N ASP A 101 -21.51 12.23 -19.54
CA ASP A 101 -21.40 12.60 -20.94
C ASP A 101 -19.95 12.88 -21.38
N ASP A 102 -18.98 12.70 -20.48
CA ASP A 102 -17.54 12.99 -20.68
C ASP A 102 -17.27 14.46 -21.10
N SER A 103 -18.25 15.34 -20.92
CA SER A 103 -18.14 16.74 -21.37
C SER A 103 -17.15 17.55 -20.53
N ARG A 104 -17.02 17.20 -19.24
CA ARG A 104 -16.22 17.95 -18.27
C ARG A 104 -15.87 17.10 -17.04
N ALA A 105 -14.69 17.36 -16.48
CA ALA A 105 -14.35 16.96 -15.12
C ALA A 105 -15.27 17.65 -14.10
N ASN A 106 -15.68 16.93 -13.08
CA ASN A 106 -16.31 17.50 -11.90
C ASN A 106 -15.23 18.09 -10.98
N TYR A 107 -15.65 18.84 -9.97
CA TYR A 107 -14.72 19.26 -8.92
C TYR A 107 -14.20 18.03 -8.15
N PRO A 108 -12.92 18.02 -7.74
CA PRO A 108 -12.38 16.94 -6.93
C PRO A 108 -13.12 16.90 -5.59
N LEU A 109 -13.45 15.69 -5.13
CA LEU A 109 -13.97 15.46 -3.79
C LEU A 109 -12.78 15.21 -2.85
N GLU A 110 -12.64 16.03 -1.82
CA GLU A 110 -11.58 15.92 -0.82
C GLU A 110 -12.17 15.62 0.56
N ILE A 111 -11.69 14.55 1.20
CA ILE A 111 -12.14 14.09 2.52
C ILE A 111 -10.91 13.87 3.40
N GLY A 112 -10.90 14.49 4.58
CA GLY A 112 -9.78 14.39 5.52
C GLY A 112 -9.60 12.98 6.09
N ALA A 113 -10.69 12.32 6.46
CA ALA A 113 -10.69 10.95 6.98
C ALA A 113 -11.94 10.20 6.53
N LEU A 114 -11.75 8.96 6.07
CA LEU A 114 -12.80 8.04 5.67
C LEU A 114 -12.77 6.81 6.59
N PRO A 115 -13.69 6.73 7.58
CA PRO A 115 -13.76 5.58 8.48
C PRO A 115 -14.20 4.31 7.75
N PRO A 116 -13.99 3.13 8.36
CA PRO A 116 -14.54 1.87 7.87
C PRO A 116 -16.06 1.96 7.66
N GLY A 117 -16.53 1.46 6.53
CA GLY A 117 -17.96 1.41 6.21
C GLY A 117 -18.31 1.87 4.80
N ARG A 118 -19.59 2.23 4.65
CA ARG A 118 -20.22 2.58 3.37
C ARG A 118 -20.72 4.02 3.45
N TRP A 119 -20.22 4.84 2.54
CA TRP A 119 -20.48 6.27 2.56
C TRP A 119 -20.92 6.75 1.18
N VAL A 120 -21.70 7.82 1.17
CA VAL A 120 -22.09 8.50 -0.07
C VAL A 120 -21.94 10.00 0.08
N VAL A 121 -21.44 10.65 -0.96
CA VAL A 121 -21.32 12.10 -1.06
C VAL A 121 -22.15 12.57 -2.25
N PRO A 122 -23.36 13.10 -2.01
CA PRO A 122 -24.20 13.70 -3.05
C PRO A 122 -23.52 14.92 -3.68
N SER A 123 -23.81 15.19 -4.95
CA SER A 123 -23.48 16.48 -5.56
C SER A 123 -24.30 17.60 -4.91
N HIS A 124 -23.71 18.79 -4.83
CA HIS A 124 -24.38 19.98 -4.31
C HIS A 124 -24.22 21.15 -5.29
N PRO A 125 -25.30 21.88 -5.65
CA PRO A 125 -25.24 22.90 -6.70
C PRO A 125 -24.27 24.06 -6.37
N LYS A 126 -24.16 24.42 -5.08
CA LYS A 126 -23.31 25.54 -4.62
C LYS A 126 -21.91 25.14 -4.15
N PHE A 127 -21.76 23.94 -3.60
CA PHE A 127 -20.54 23.49 -2.91
C PHE A 127 -19.84 22.36 -3.67
N HIS A 128 -20.36 22.00 -4.85
CA HIS A 128 -19.98 20.88 -5.69
C HIS A 128 -20.29 19.52 -5.06
N TRP A 129 -19.95 19.32 -3.79
CA TRP A 129 -20.20 18.12 -3.00
C TRP A 129 -20.89 18.46 -1.68
N SER A 130 -21.83 17.62 -1.27
CA SER A 130 -22.57 17.73 -0.01
C SER A 130 -21.80 17.03 1.13
N SER A 131 -22.43 16.91 2.29
CA SER A 131 -21.87 16.19 3.44
C SER A 131 -21.73 14.68 3.17
N LEU A 132 -20.76 14.07 3.84
CA LEU A 132 -20.57 12.62 3.86
C LEU A 132 -21.73 11.96 4.63
N VAL A 133 -22.52 11.13 3.94
CA VAL A 133 -23.66 10.40 4.51
C VAL A 133 -23.25 8.96 4.81
N ASP A 134 -23.47 8.51 6.04
CA ASP A 134 -23.28 7.12 6.45
C ASP A 134 -24.51 6.29 6.04
N LEU A 135 -24.32 5.36 5.10
CA LEU A 135 -25.39 4.47 4.63
C LEU A 135 -25.76 3.38 5.64
N SER A 136 -25.00 3.25 6.72
CA SER A 136 -25.30 2.35 7.84
C SER A 136 -26.29 2.98 8.81
N LEU A 137 -26.27 4.31 8.94
CA LEU A 137 -27.17 5.08 9.79
C LEU A 137 -28.41 5.58 9.03
N THR A 138 -28.23 5.92 7.76
CA THR A 138 -29.29 6.42 6.89
C THR A 138 -29.34 5.56 5.63
N PRO A 139 -30.15 4.49 5.61
CA PRO A 139 -30.30 3.63 4.45
C PRO A 139 -31.08 4.37 3.34
N GLU A 140 -30.38 5.17 2.55
CA GLU A 140 -30.89 5.77 1.32
C GLU A 140 -30.69 4.77 0.16
N PRO A 141 -31.66 4.57 -0.75
CA PRO A 141 -31.46 3.71 -1.91
C PRO A 141 -30.33 4.27 -2.78
N VAL A 142 -29.29 3.46 -3.01
CA VAL A 142 -28.16 3.85 -3.86
C VAL A 142 -28.11 2.98 -5.09
N ASN A 143 -28.18 3.60 -6.26
CA ASN A 143 -28.02 2.93 -7.55
C ASN A 143 -26.58 3.10 -8.04
N PHE A 144 -25.78 2.04 -7.90
CA PHE A 144 -24.38 1.98 -8.37
C PHE A 144 -24.26 1.82 -9.90
N LEU A 145 -25.39 1.67 -10.60
CA LEU A 145 -25.46 1.17 -11.97
C LEU A 145 -26.47 1.99 -12.80
N VAL A 146 -26.01 3.10 -13.37
CA VAL A 146 -26.61 3.56 -14.62
C VAL A 146 -25.87 2.85 -15.74
N LYS A 147 -26.48 1.76 -16.24
CA LYS A 147 -26.01 0.86 -17.31
C LYS A 147 -24.87 1.43 -18.18
N GLY A 148 -23.72 0.76 -18.18
CA GLY A 148 -22.66 0.87 -19.20
C GLY A 148 -21.80 2.14 -19.19
N LYS A 149 -22.33 3.32 -18.81
CA LYS A 149 -21.61 4.61 -18.89
C LYS A 149 -21.07 5.12 -17.56
N ALA A 150 -21.63 4.68 -16.42
CA ALA A 150 -21.15 5.09 -15.09
C ALA A 150 -19.73 4.58 -14.75
N ARG A 151 -19.22 3.60 -15.50
CA ARG A 151 -17.85 3.06 -15.36
C ARG A 151 -16.76 4.12 -15.59
N GLY A 152 -17.09 5.22 -16.27
CA GLY A 152 -16.17 6.34 -16.50
C GLY A 152 -16.38 7.54 -15.59
N MET A 153 -17.31 7.49 -14.62
CA MET A 153 -17.59 8.64 -13.75
C MET A 153 -16.42 8.92 -12.80
N ILE A 154 -15.88 7.89 -12.13
CA ILE A 154 -14.67 8.05 -11.33
C ILE A 154 -13.46 7.83 -12.24
N THR A 155 -12.53 8.78 -12.23
CA THR A 155 -11.30 8.70 -13.03
C THR A 155 -10.15 8.17 -12.21
N SER A 156 -10.00 8.67 -11.00
CA SER A 156 -8.97 8.24 -10.07
C SER A 156 -9.35 8.55 -8.64
N MET A 157 -8.78 7.78 -7.73
CA MET A 157 -8.88 8.02 -6.29
C MET A 157 -7.49 7.92 -5.69
N THR A 158 -7.13 8.87 -4.84
CA THR A 158 -5.91 8.80 -4.02
C THR A 158 -6.29 8.83 -2.56
N PHE A 159 -5.57 8.10 -1.72
CA PHE A 159 -5.71 8.19 -0.28
C PHE A 159 -4.39 7.82 0.42
N LYS A 160 -4.31 8.11 1.71
CA LYS A 160 -3.26 7.62 2.60
C LYS A 160 -3.83 6.57 3.54
N ASP A 161 -3.16 5.44 3.67
CA ASP A 161 -3.53 4.45 4.67
C ASP A 161 -3.18 4.90 6.10
N ALA A 162 -3.51 4.07 7.08
CA ALA A 162 -3.21 4.35 8.48
C ALA A 162 -1.71 4.32 8.82
N ALA A 163 -0.86 3.76 7.95
CA ALA A 163 0.59 3.81 8.06
C ALA A 163 1.20 5.04 7.37
N GLY A 164 0.38 5.85 6.69
CA GLY A 164 0.78 7.05 5.97
C GLY A 164 1.24 6.82 4.52
N GLU A 165 1.13 5.59 4.02
CA GLU A 165 1.48 5.24 2.64
C GLU A 165 0.39 5.72 1.68
N GLN A 166 0.81 6.30 0.56
CA GLN A 166 -0.10 6.88 -0.41
C GLN A 166 -0.42 5.88 -1.51
N TRP A 167 -1.72 5.66 -1.73
CA TRP A 167 -2.25 4.74 -2.72
C TRP A 167 -2.97 5.53 -3.82
N HIS A 168 -2.87 5.04 -5.05
CA HIS A 168 -3.59 5.56 -6.20
C HIS A 168 -4.39 4.44 -6.85
N LEU A 169 -5.66 4.74 -7.13
CA LEU A 169 -6.62 3.81 -7.69
C LEU A 169 -7.13 4.36 -9.01
N ASP A 170 -6.85 3.63 -10.08
CA ASP A 170 -7.38 3.85 -11.41
C ASP A 170 -8.88 3.54 -11.43
N SER A 171 -9.65 4.46 -12.01
CA SER A 171 -11.11 4.39 -12.06
C SER A 171 -11.76 4.16 -10.69
N GLY A 172 -11.06 4.52 -9.60
CA GLY A 172 -11.53 4.37 -8.23
C GLY A 172 -11.54 2.94 -7.66
N THR A 173 -11.06 1.94 -8.39
CA THR A 173 -11.20 0.52 -7.98
C THR A 173 -9.92 -0.30 -8.10
N THR A 174 -9.04 0.00 -9.06
CA THR A 174 -7.85 -0.80 -9.32
C THR A 174 -6.62 -0.05 -8.84
N ILE A 175 -5.83 -0.62 -7.94
CA ILE A 175 -4.57 0.00 -7.49
C ILE A 175 -3.61 0.09 -8.67
N SER A 176 -3.13 1.30 -8.98
CA SER A 176 -2.08 1.52 -9.97
C SER A 176 -0.71 1.15 -9.38
N GLU A 177 0.15 0.51 -10.17
CA GLU A 177 1.54 0.17 -9.79
C GLU A 177 2.49 1.37 -9.80
#